data_AF-A0A8X7V6L5-F1
#
_entry.id   AF-A0A8X7V6L5-F1
#
_cell.length_a   1.000
_cell.length_b   1.000
_cell.length_c   1.000
_cell.angle_alpha   90.00
_cell.angle_beta   90.00
_cell.angle_gamma   90.00
#
_symmetry.space_group_name_H-M   'P 1'
#
loop_
_entity.id
_entity.type
_entity.pdbx_description
1 polymer ?
#
loop_
_entity_poly.entity_id
_entity_poly.type
_entity_poly.pdbx_seq_one_letter_code
_entity_poly.pdbx_strand_id
1 'polypeptide(L)'
;MGISGDWYKEICLSANGFVYLYEKQMIKGKMESVPVICNPSTGQPIPLPKVRAKNNELISFLGYDPIEKQFKVLCMTITKYKRQRNSREHHVLTLRERNPSWRKIECEFPHFPYKFRKGICINGILFYVAHNNFTKVIACFDVKSEKFRLIQMDSNFSTIINYKGKLG
;
A
#
# COMPACT_ATOMS: atom_id res chain seq x y z
N MET A 1 -22.03 27.96 -3.15
CA MET A 1 -21.33 27.65 -1.88
C MET A 1 -20.04 26.92 -2.22
N GLY A 2 -18.94 27.66 -2.19
CA GLY A 2 -17.61 27.13 -2.54
C GLY A 2 -17.09 26.22 -1.43
N ILE A 3 -16.71 24.99 -1.78
CA ILE A 3 -16.01 24.10 -0.88
C ILE A 3 -14.52 24.31 -1.12
N SER A 4 -13.98 25.24 -0.34
CA SER A 4 -12.56 25.55 -0.22
C SER A 4 -11.75 24.33 0.20
N GLY A 5 -10.56 24.24 -0.37
CA GLY A 5 -9.60 23.14 -0.23
C GLY A 5 -9.03 22.99 1.18
N ASP A 6 -8.81 21.74 1.56
CA ASP A 6 -7.48 21.14 1.79
C ASP A 6 -7.72 19.74 2.35
N TRP A 7 -8.17 18.86 1.46
CA TRP A 7 -8.53 17.48 1.81
C TRP A 7 -7.32 16.61 1.52
N TYR A 8 -6.53 16.30 2.53
CA TYR A 8 -5.46 15.30 2.47
C TYR A 8 -6.05 13.95 2.04
N LYS A 9 -6.22 13.75 0.73
CA LYS A 9 -6.28 12.43 0.12
C LYS A 9 -4.91 11.83 0.40
N GLU A 10 -4.80 10.87 1.32
CA GLU A 10 -3.66 9.96 1.32
C GLU A 10 -3.78 9.13 0.04
N ILE A 11 -3.31 9.72 -1.07
CA ILE A 11 -3.29 9.12 -2.40
C ILE A 11 -2.25 8.02 -2.34
N CYS A 12 -2.71 6.78 -2.28
CA CYS A 12 -1.86 5.64 -2.54
C CYS A 12 -1.94 5.29 -4.03
N LEU A 13 -0.78 5.35 -4.70
CA LEU A 13 -0.30 4.25 -5.55
C LEU A 13 -1.22 3.85 -6.69
N SER A 14 -0.84 4.25 -7.90
CA SER A 14 -1.41 3.68 -9.10
C SER A 14 -0.73 2.35 -9.43
N ALA A 15 -1.54 1.35 -9.77
CA ALA A 15 -1.07 0.14 -10.42
C ALA A 15 -2.00 -0.15 -11.58
N ASN A 16 -1.44 -0.40 -12.77
CA ASN A 16 -2.19 -0.76 -13.97
C ASN A 16 -3.45 0.11 -14.22
N GLY A 17 -3.34 1.43 -14.04
CA GLY A 17 -4.43 2.39 -14.26
C GLY A 17 -5.43 2.59 -13.12
N PHE A 18 -5.39 1.78 -12.06
CA PHE A 18 -6.25 1.93 -10.88
C PHE A 18 -5.50 2.61 -9.74
N VAL A 19 -6.23 3.31 -8.88
CA VAL A 19 -5.69 4.03 -7.70
C VAL A 19 -6.33 3.50 -6.43
N TYR A 20 -5.54 3.30 -5.38
CA TYR A 20 -6.02 2.94 -4.05
C TYR A 20 -6.01 4.15 -3.12
N LEU A 21 -7.13 4.51 -2.53
CA LEU A 21 -7.20 5.69 -1.68
C LEU A 21 -8.15 5.49 -0.52
N TYR A 22 -8.07 6.38 0.46
CA TYR A 22 -9.01 6.44 1.56
C TYR A 22 -10.03 7.54 1.31
N GLU A 23 -11.31 7.20 1.34
CA GLU A 23 -12.42 8.13 1.20
C GLU A 23 -13.17 8.26 2.52
N LYS A 24 -13.54 9.49 2.90
CA LYS A 24 -14.38 9.72 4.08
C LYS A 24 -15.85 9.56 3.69
N GLN A 25 -16.54 8.63 4.34
CA GLN A 25 -17.95 8.32 4.10
C GLN A 25 -18.74 8.40 5.39
N MET A 26 -19.99 8.86 5.33
CA MET A 26 -20.92 8.85 6.46
C MET A 26 -21.53 7.46 6.60
N ILE A 27 -21.15 6.73 7.64
CA ILE A 27 -21.65 5.38 7.94
C ILE A 27 -22.33 5.41 9.30
N LYS A 28 -23.62 5.09 9.36
CA LYS A 28 -24.43 5.06 10.60
C LYS A 28 -24.27 6.33 11.46
N GLY A 29 -24.28 7.50 10.80
CA GLY A 29 -24.15 8.81 11.46
C GLY A 29 -22.73 9.19 11.89
N LYS A 30 -21.71 8.39 11.59
CA LYS A 30 -20.31 8.70 11.88
C LYS A 30 -19.51 8.85 10.59
N MET A 31 -18.62 9.85 10.56
CA MET A 31 -17.66 10.02 9.47
C MET A 31 -16.56 8.96 9.60
N GLU A 32 -16.46 8.06 8.65
CA GLU A 32 -15.48 6.99 8.64
C GLU A 32 -14.57 7.06 7.41
N SER A 33 -13.28 6.75 7.58
CA SER A 33 -12.35 6.56 6.46
C SER A 33 -12.47 5.13 5.93
N VAL A 34 -12.77 4.97 4.64
CA VAL A 34 -12.99 3.70 3.94
C VAL A 34 -11.95 3.55 2.84
N PRO A 35 -11.20 2.43 2.78
CA PRO A 35 -10.32 2.16 1.64
C PRO A 35 -11.17 1.88 0.40
N VAL A 36 -10.81 2.49 -0.71
CA VAL A 36 -11.47 2.31 -2.00
C VAL A 36 -10.43 2.09 -3.08
N ILE A 37 -10.77 1.31 -4.10
CA ILE A 37 -10.05 1.26 -5.36
C ILE A 37 -10.88 2.00 -6.42
N CYS A 38 -10.24 2.89 -7.18
CA CYS A 38 -10.91 3.71 -8.18
C CYS A 38 -10.24 3.53 -9.54
N ASN A 39 -11.05 3.39 -10.58
CA ASN A 39 -10.61 3.63 -11.95
C ASN A 39 -10.81 5.13 -12.25
N PRO A 40 -9.73 5.93 -12.40
CA PRO A 40 -9.85 7.37 -12.65
C PRO A 40 -10.61 7.71 -13.93
N SER A 41 -10.61 6.82 -14.93
CA SER A 41 -11.33 7.03 -16.19
C SER A 41 -12.85 6.89 -16.05
N THR A 42 -13.33 6.10 -15.07
CA THR A 42 -14.78 5.98 -14.80
C THR A 42 -15.21 6.81 -13.60
N GLY A 43 -14.27 7.21 -12.73
CA GLY A 43 -14.54 7.97 -11.51
C GLY A 43 -15.31 7.19 -10.45
N GLN A 44 -15.59 5.91 -10.65
CA GLN A 44 -16.38 5.08 -9.73
C GLN A 44 -15.47 4.42 -8.69
N PRO A 45 -15.60 4.77 -7.39
CA PRO A 45 -14.88 4.09 -6.33
C PRO A 45 -15.56 2.77 -5.96
N ILE A 46 -14.77 1.72 -5.77
CA ILE A 46 -15.20 0.43 -5.24
C ILE A 46 -14.73 0.34 -3.79
N PRO A 47 -15.65 0.31 -2.81
CA PRO A 47 -15.28 0.22 -1.40
C PRO A 47 -14.69 -1.16 -1.08
N LEU A 48 -13.68 -1.16 -0.21
CA LEU A 48 -12.97 -2.36 0.21
C LEU A 48 -13.17 -2.61 1.71
N PRO A 49 -13.09 -3.88 2.16
CA PRO A 49 -13.13 -4.18 3.58
C PRO A 49 -11.98 -3.50 4.33
N LYS A 50 -12.18 -3.18 5.60
CA LYS A 50 -11.14 -2.60 6.47
C LYS A 50 -10.34 -3.69 7.15
N VAL A 51 -9.02 -3.48 7.26
CA VAL A 51 -8.18 -4.28 8.16
C VAL A 51 -8.54 -3.95 9.60
N ARG A 52 -8.77 -4.97 10.43
CA ARG A 52 -9.02 -4.80 11.86
C ARG A 52 -7.69 -4.63 12.59
N ALA A 53 -7.25 -3.39 12.80
CA ALA A 53 -6.06 -3.08 13.59
C ALA A 53 -6.42 -2.14 14.75
N LYS A 54 -6.14 -2.55 16.00
CA LYS A 54 -6.36 -1.71 17.18
C LYS A 54 -5.14 -0.82 17.41
N ASN A 55 -5.35 0.50 17.43
CA ASN A 55 -4.35 1.52 17.79
C ASN A 55 -3.04 1.51 16.96
N ASN A 56 -3.06 0.91 15.78
CA ASN A 56 -1.90 0.87 14.88
C ASN A 56 -2.13 1.75 13.66
N GLU A 57 -1.05 2.34 13.18
CA GLU A 57 -1.04 3.02 11.88
C GLU A 57 -1.08 1.97 10.76
N LEU A 58 -1.81 2.24 9.68
CA LEU A 58 -1.89 1.36 8.52
C LEU A 58 -1.17 2.00 7.34
N ILE A 59 -0.34 1.22 6.66
CA ILE A 59 0.25 1.62 5.38
C ILE A 59 -0.11 0.54 4.35
N SER A 60 -0.75 0.97 3.27
CA SER A 60 -1.28 0.08 2.24
C SER A 60 -0.63 0.34 0.89
N PHE A 61 -0.46 -0.71 0.10
CA PHE A 61 0.10 -0.66 -1.25
C PHE A 61 -0.72 -1.45 -2.24
N LEU A 62 -1.01 -0.83 -3.40
CA LEU A 62 -1.67 -1.49 -4.51
C LEU A 62 -0.63 -2.15 -5.43
N GLY A 63 -0.80 -3.43 -5.69
CA GLY A 63 -0.04 -4.21 -6.66
C GLY A 63 -0.95 -4.83 -7.71
N TYR A 64 -0.40 -5.08 -8.89
CA TYR A 64 -1.07 -5.78 -9.98
C TYR A 64 -0.22 -6.96 -10.43
N ASP A 65 -0.79 -8.15 -10.43
CA ASP A 65 -0.21 -9.35 -11.00
C ASP A 65 -0.60 -9.46 -12.48
N PRO A 66 0.35 -9.25 -13.43
CA PRO A 66 0.05 -9.31 -14.85
C PRO A 66 -0.19 -10.72 -15.39
N ILE A 67 0.23 -11.76 -14.65
CA ILE A 67 0.07 -13.15 -15.07
C ILE A 67 -1.36 -13.61 -14.78
N GLU A 68 -1.79 -13.50 -13.52
CA GLU A 68 -3.16 -13.86 -13.12
C GLU A 68 -4.19 -12.74 -13.35
N LYS A 69 -3.72 -11.59 -13.86
CA LYS A 69 -4.52 -10.39 -14.18
C LYS A 69 -5.38 -9.89 -13.02
N GLN A 70 -4.80 -9.81 -11.83
CA GLN A 70 -5.53 -9.46 -10.61
C GLN A 70 -4.80 -8.40 -9.78
N PHE A 71 -5.59 -7.58 -9.10
CA PHE A 71 -5.08 -6.63 -8.12
C PHE A 71 -4.97 -7.27 -6.75
N LYS A 72 -3.91 -6.92 -6.04
CA LYS A 72 -3.77 -7.21 -4.61
C LYS A 72 -3.41 -5.94 -3.85
N VAL A 73 -3.93 -5.82 -2.63
CA VAL A 73 -3.55 -4.76 -1.71
C VAL A 73 -2.72 -5.38 -0.59
N LEU A 74 -1.48 -4.94 -0.44
CA LEU A 74 -0.65 -5.25 0.71
C LEU A 74 -0.90 -4.19 1.79
N CYS A 75 -1.24 -4.58 3.01
CA CYS A 75 -1.47 -3.67 4.13
C CYS A 75 -0.62 -4.07 5.33
N MET A 76 0.12 -3.11 5.88
CA MET A 76 1.01 -3.30 7.01
C MET A 76 0.49 -2.52 8.22
N THR A 77 0.45 -3.19 9.36
CA THR A 77 0.25 -2.50 10.64
C THR A 77 1.60 -2.01 11.16
N ILE A 78 1.69 -0.72 11.46
CA ILE A 78 2.88 -0.06 11.98
C ILE A 78 2.67 0.24 13.46
N THR A 79 3.59 -0.25 14.29
CA THR A 79 3.64 0.06 15.71
C THR A 79 4.77 1.06 15.97
N LYS A 80 4.53 1.96 16.93
CA LYS A 80 5.54 2.90 17.43
C LYS A 80 5.80 2.55 18.88
N TYR A 81 7.02 2.14 19.18
CA TYR A 81 7.45 1.90 20.55
C TYR A 81 8.71 2.72 20.83
N LYS A 82 8.62 3.62 21.81
CA LYS A 82 9.66 4.64 22.08
C LYS A 82 10.02 5.40 20.79
N ARG A 83 11.29 5.37 20.37
CA ARG A 83 11.81 5.99 19.14
C ARG A 83 11.91 5.02 17.95
N GLN A 84 11.37 3.81 18.08
CA GLN A 84 11.41 2.79 17.03
C GLN A 84 10.04 2.61 16.37
N ARG A 85 10.04 2.43 15.05
CA ARG A 85 8.88 2.01 14.27
C ARG A 85 9.16 0.64 13.67
N ASN A 86 8.17 -0.23 13.61
CA ASN A 86 8.27 -1.51 12.93
C ASN A 86 6.92 -1.91 12.32
N SER A 87 6.94 -2.66 11.22
CA SER A 87 5.75 -3.39 10.78
C SER A 87 5.52 -4.59 11.69
N ARG A 88 4.31 -4.79 12.18
CA ARG A 88 3.95 -5.93 13.04
C ARG A 88 3.26 -7.04 12.26
N GLU A 89 2.18 -6.69 11.57
CA GLU A 89 1.36 -7.65 10.81
C GLU A 89 1.24 -7.19 9.37
N HIS A 90 1.34 -8.15 8.46
CA HIS A 90 1.19 -7.96 7.03
C HIS A 90 -0.08 -8.69 6.58
N HIS A 91 -0.90 -7.99 5.80
CA HIS A 91 -2.15 -8.48 5.29
C HIS A 91 -2.21 -8.31 3.79
N VAL A 92 -2.87 -9.24 3.10
CA VAL A 92 -3.14 -9.13 1.67
C VAL A 92 -4.64 -9.27 1.42
N LEU A 93 -5.15 -8.41 0.53
CA LEU A 93 -6.49 -8.49 -0.03
C LEU A 93 -6.37 -8.74 -1.54
N THR A 94 -6.97 -9.82 -2.03
CA THR A 94 -7.03 -10.10 -3.48
C THR A 94 -8.38 -9.62 -4.03
N LEU A 95 -8.38 -8.78 -5.07
CA LEU A 95 -9.59 -8.12 -5.59
C LEU A 95 -10.31 -8.88 -6.72
N ARG A 96 -10.01 -10.18 -6.88
CA ARG A 96 -10.66 -11.04 -7.89
C ARG A 96 -11.96 -11.67 -7.39
N GLU A 97 -12.10 -11.79 -6.08
CA GLU A 97 -13.19 -12.51 -5.44
C GLU A 97 -14.44 -11.63 -5.33
N ARG A 98 -15.64 -12.25 -5.38
CA ARG A 98 -16.91 -11.52 -5.15
C ARG A 98 -16.96 -10.84 -3.79
N ASN A 99 -16.35 -11.47 -2.77
CA ASN A 99 -16.29 -11.00 -1.40
C ASN A 99 -14.84 -11.05 -0.92
N PRO A 100 -14.01 -10.06 -1.32
CA PRO A 100 -12.59 -10.10 -0.99
C PRO A 100 -12.42 -10.00 0.52
N SER A 101 -11.52 -10.79 1.09
CA SER A 101 -11.23 -10.78 2.52
C SER A 101 -9.73 -10.65 2.78
N TRP A 102 -9.39 -9.97 3.88
CA TRP A 102 -7.99 -9.81 4.30
C TRP A 102 -7.49 -11.11 4.90
N ARG A 103 -6.33 -11.57 4.43
CA ARG A 103 -5.59 -12.66 5.06
C ARG A 103 -4.23 -12.18 5.53
N LYS A 104 -3.76 -12.75 6.63
CA LYS A 104 -2.41 -12.50 7.13
C LYS A 104 -1.39 -13.22 6.27
N ILE A 105 -0.23 -12.60 6.08
CA ILE A 105 0.95 -13.21 5.49
C ILE A 105 2.15 -13.01 6.40
N GLU A 106 3.13 -13.88 6.26
CA GLU A 106 4.40 -13.77 6.95
C GLU A 106 5.37 -12.88 6.15
N CYS A 107 6.16 -12.11 6.87
CA CYS A 107 7.26 -11.34 6.30
C CYS A 107 8.54 -11.76 7.02
N GLU A 108 9.41 -12.44 6.29
CA GLU A 108 10.70 -12.94 6.79
C GLU A 108 11.71 -11.80 7.03
N PHE A 109 11.41 -10.60 6.53
CA PHE A 109 12.31 -9.46 6.58
C PHE A 109 11.67 -8.35 7.41
N PRO A 110 12.01 -8.20 8.69
CA PRO A 110 11.52 -7.08 9.50
C PRO A 110 11.92 -5.74 8.87
N HIS A 111 10.94 -4.91 8.51
CA HIS A 111 11.16 -3.57 7.99
C HIS A 111 9.96 -2.68 8.29
N PHE A 112 10.01 -1.39 7.98
CA PHE A 112 8.82 -0.56 7.98
C PHE A 112 8.86 0.45 6.82
N PRO A 113 7.75 0.61 6.08
CA PRO A 113 7.67 1.59 5.02
C PRO A 113 7.64 3.02 5.56
N TYR A 114 8.15 3.96 4.76
CA TYR A 114 7.98 5.38 5.04
C TYR A 114 6.56 5.83 4.70
N LYS A 115 5.83 6.34 5.69
CA LYS A 115 4.43 6.79 5.55
C LYS A 115 4.14 7.62 4.29
N PHE A 116 5.01 8.59 3.97
CA PHE A 116 4.77 9.54 2.88
C PHE A 116 5.45 9.17 1.56
N ARG A 117 6.21 8.06 1.52
CA ARG A 117 6.86 7.59 0.29
C ARG A 117 5.94 6.60 -0.40
N LYS A 118 5.54 6.95 -1.62
CA LYS A 118 4.74 6.08 -2.47
C LYS A 118 5.61 4.91 -2.95
N GLY A 119 5.07 3.70 -2.90
CA GLY A 119 5.56 2.57 -3.69
C GLY A 119 5.18 2.66 -5.17
N ILE A 120 5.64 1.70 -5.95
CA ILE A 120 5.34 1.57 -7.38
C ILE A 120 5.27 0.10 -7.75
N CYS A 121 4.28 -0.28 -8.56
CA CYS A 121 4.18 -1.64 -9.07
C CYS A 121 4.69 -1.68 -10.51
N ILE A 122 5.72 -2.49 -10.77
CA ILE A 122 6.37 -2.65 -12.07
C ILE A 122 6.43 -4.15 -12.37
N ASN A 123 5.82 -4.59 -13.47
CA ASN A 123 5.86 -5.97 -13.95
C ASN A 123 5.54 -7.03 -12.88
N GLY A 124 4.54 -6.79 -12.03
CA GLY A 124 4.15 -7.74 -10.98
C GLY A 124 4.94 -7.63 -9.68
N ILE A 125 5.92 -6.73 -9.59
CA ILE A 125 6.69 -6.48 -8.37
C ILE A 125 6.34 -5.11 -7.83
N LEU A 126 5.90 -5.07 -6.57
CA LEU A 126 5.67 -3.84 -5.83
C LEU A 126 6.96 -3.42 -5.12
N PHE A 127 7.46 -2.23 -5.43
CA PHE A 127 8.64 -1.63 -4.82
C PHE A 127 8.22 -0.48 -3.90
N TYR A 128 8.83 -0.37 -2.73
CA TYR A 128 8.66 0.81 -1.87
C TYR A 128 9.90 1.01 -0.99
N VAL A 129 10.14 2.27 -0.62
CA VAL A 129 11.23 2.63 0.27
C VAL A 129 10.84 2.27 1.71
N ALA A 130 11.72 1.56 2.40
CA ALA A 130 11.55 1.15 3.79
C ALA A 130 12.83 1.34 4.61
N HIS A 131 12.72 1.15 5.91
CA HIS A 131 13.84 1.00 6.83
C HIS A 131 13.85 -0.41 7.41
N ASN A 132 15.02 -1.03 7.46
CA ASN A 132 15.26 -2.24 8.25
C ASN A 132 16.31 -1.93 9.31
N ASN A 133 15.89 -1.87 10.58
CA ASN A 133 16.67 -1.61 11.81
C ASN A 133 17.64 -0.41 11.78
N PHE A 134 18.62 -0.40 10.89
CA PHE A 134 19.70 0.58 10.79
C PHE A 134 19.87 1.21 9.41
N THR A 135 19.30 0.62 8.36
CA THR A 135 19.57 1.06 6.98
C THR A 135 18.29 1.26 6.18
N LYS A 136 18.41 2.14 5.19
CA LYS A 136 17.39 2.37 4.18
C LYS A 136 17.48 1.26 3.13
N VAL A 137 16.34 0.69 2.77
CA VAL A 137 16.24 -0.42 1.82
C VAL A 137 15.10 -0.18 0.84
N ILE A 138 15.16 -0.83 -0.32
CA ILE A 138 14.00 -1.00 -1.19
C ILE A 138 13.40 -2.36 -0.88
N ALA A 139 12.18 -2.36 -0.36
CA ALA A 139 11.42 -3.56 -0.19
C ALA A 139 10.73 -3.90 -1.52
N CYS A 140 10.86 -5.14 -1.93
CA CYS A 140 10.26 -5.72 -3.12
C CYS A 140 9.25 -6.76 -2.66
N PHE A 141 8.01 -6.62 -3.08
CA PHE A 141 6.94 -7.59 -2.84
C PHE A 141 6.47 -8.15 -4.17
N ASP A 142 6.73 -9.44 -4.40
CA ASP A 142 6.20 -10.14 -5.55
C ASP A 142 4.69 -10.29 -5.39
N VAL A 143 3.90 -9.66 -6.26
CA VAL A 143 2.43 -9.64 -6.10
C VAL A 143 1.83 -11.02 -6.31
N LYS A 144 2.43 -11.85 -7.17
CA LYS A 144 1.92 -13.20 -7.45
C LYS A 144 2.22 -14.14 -6.29
N SER A 145 3.50 -14.28 -5.93
CA SER A 145 3.96 -15.23 -4.91
C SER A 145 3.84 -14.70 -3.49
N GLU A 146 3.66 -13.39 -3.33
CA GLU A 146 3.51 -12.68 -2.05
C GLU A 146 4.72 -12.81 -1.13
N LYS A 147 5.89 -12.86 -1.76
CA LYS A 147 7.17 -12.97 -1.06
C LYS A 147 7.88 -11.63 -1.10
N PHE A 148 8.54 -11.36 0.01
CA PHE A 148 9.36 -10.17 0.17
C PHE A 148 10.80 -10.45 -0.25
N ARG A 149 11.48 -9.42 -0.72
CA ARG A 149 12.94 -9.34 -0.85
C ARG A 149 13.36 -7.92 -0.48
N LEU A 150 14.55 -7.76 0.06
CA LEU A 150 15.12 -6.45 0.36
C LEU A 150 16.34 -6.20 -0.53
N ILE A 151 16.41 -5.00 -1.11
CA ILE A 151 17.58 -4.51 -1.84
C ILE A 151 18.22 -3.43 -0.97
N GLN A 152 19.51 -3.59 -0.68
CA GLN A 152 20.29 -2.58 0.04
C GLN A 152 20.44 -1.31 -0.82
N MET A 153 20.37 -0.15 -0.18
CA MET A 153 20.59 1.13 -0.84
C MET A 153 21.94 1.69 -0.40
N ASP A 154 22.86 1.84 -1.36
CA ASP A 154 24.19 2.40 -1.11
C ASP A 154 24.19 3.93 -1.05
N SER A 155 23.09 4.58 -1.43
CA SER A 155 22.98 6.04 -1.54
C SER A 155 21.65 6.58 -0.98
N ASN A 156 21.65 7.87 -0.61
CA ASN A 156 20.50 8.63 -0.09
C ASN A 156 19.44 8.96 -1.17
N PHE A 157 19.13 8.05 -2.10
CA PHE A 157 18.07 8.28 -3.08
C PHE A 157 16.74 8.53 -2.39
N SER A 158 16.01 9.56 -2.81
CA SER A 158 14.76 9.97 -2.16
C SER A 158 13.53 9.29 -2.78
N THR A 159 13.57 8.93 -4.06
CA THR A 159 12.39 8.55 -4.84
C THR A 159 12.68 7.33 -5.71
N ILE A 160 11.67 6.48 -5.90
CA ILE A 160 11.68 5.35 -6.82
C ILE A 160 10.83 5.71 -8.02
N ILE A 161 11.31 5.45 -9.23
CA ILE A 161 10.56 5.67 -10.47
C ILE A 161 10.49 4.40 -11.33
N ASN A 162 9.49 4.36 -12.22
CA ASN A 162 9.45 3.38 -13.29
C ASN A 162 10.03 4.03 -14.56
N TYR A 163 11.23 3.60 -14.94
CA TYR A 163 11.87 4.00 -16.18
C TYR A 163 11.81 2.85 -17.19
N LYS A 164 10.93 2.98 -18.19
CA LYS A 164 10.77 2.00 -19.29
C LYS A 164 10.55 0.56 -18.79
N GLY A 165 9.72 0.39 -17.76
CA GLY A 165 9.40 -0.93 -17.19
C GLY A 165 10.48 -1.48 -16.25
N LYS A 166 11.44 -0.65 -15.83
CA LYS A 166 12.49 -1.00 -14.88
C LYS A 166 12.50 -0.03 -13.70
N LEU A 167 12.98 -0.53 -12.57
CA LEU A 167 13.24 0.28 -11.38
C LEU A 167 14.37 1.28 -11.68
N GLY A 168 14.15 2.56 -11.40
CA GLY A 168 15.14 3.63 -11.47
C GLY A 168 15.02 4.61 -10.32
#